data_AF-A0A2R4XN83-F1
#
_entry.id   AF-A0A2R4XN83-F1
#
_cell.length_a   1.000
_cell.length_b   1.000
_cell.length_c   1.000
_cell.angle_alpha   90.00
_cell.angle_beta   90.00
_cell.angle_gamma   90.00
#
_symmetry.space_group_name_H-M   'P 1'
#
loop_
_entity.id
_entity.type
_entity.pdbx_description
1 polymer ?
#
loop_
_entity_poly.entity_id
_entity_poly.type
_entity_poly.pdbx_seq_one_letter_code
_entity_poly.pdbx_strand_id
1 'polypeptide(L)' 'MPSSNPAHSSNPNPPAAISLDGLDPAARTRCEVWTRVMGYHRPVSSFNIGKKGEFNERKFFEEHPRQA' A
#
# COMPACT_ATOMS: atom_id res chain seq x y z
N MET A 1 -1.06 34.63 -37.29
CA MET A 1 -1.61 33.39 -37.90
C MET A 1 -0.68 32.23 -37.54
N PRO A 2 -1.20 31.00 -37.38
CA PRO A 2 -1.28 30.29 -36.10
C PRO A 2 -0.05 29.46 -35.70
N SER A 3 0.07 29.31 -34.39
CA SER A 3 0.85 28.32 -33.65
C SER A 3 0.54 26.89 -34.11
N SER A 4 1.56 26.12 -34.44
CA SER A 4 1.47 24.66 -34.58
C SER A 4 2.34 24.01 -33.49
N ASN A 5 1.73 23.89 -32.32
CA ASN A 5 2.20 23.08 -31.21
C ASN A 5 2.16 21.61 -31.64
N PRO A 6 3.25 20.81 -31.55
CA PRO A 6 3.18 19.40 -31.87
C PRO A 6 2.30 18.71 -30.84
N ALA A 7 1.30 17.98 -31.34
CA ALA A 7 0.30 17.27 -30.57
C ALA A 7 0.92 16.54 -29.38
N HIS A 8 0.51 16.91 -28.16
CA HIS A 8 0.52 15.99 -27.04
C HIS A 8 -0.26 14.76 -27.49
N SER A 9 0.45 13.66 -27.72
CA SER A 9 -0.17 12.34 -27.82
C SER A 9 -0.88 12.10 -26.50
N SER A 10 -2.19 12.31 -26.49
CA SER A 10 -3.07 11.87 -25.42
C SER A 10 -2.97 10.35 -25.38
N ASN A 11 -2.07 9.81 -24.58
CA ASN A 11 -2.01 8.37 -24.28
C ASN A 11 -3.30 8.01 -23.52
N PRO A 12 -4.27 7.32 -24.12
CA PRO A 12 -5.45 6.88 -23.41
C PRO A 12 -5.22 5.41 -23.10
N ASN A 13 -4.47 5.10 -22.05
CA ASN A 13 -4.65 3.81 -21.43
C ASN A 13 -4.33 3.88 -19.93
N PRO A 14 -5.33 3.77 -19.04
CA PRO A 14 -5.03 3.33 -17.68
C PRO A 14 -4.36 1.95 -17.76
N PRO A 15 -3.37 1.62 -16.91
CA PRO A 15 -2.84 0.26 -16.89
C PRO A 15 -4.01 -0.70 -16.67
N ALA A 16 -4.21 -1.62 -17.62
CA ALA A 16 -5.29 -2.59 -17.59
C ALA A 16 -5.37 -3.22 -16.20
N ALA A 17 -6.51 -3.07 -15.53
CA ALA A 17 -6.74 -3.64 -14.22
C ALA A 17 -6.59 -5.17 -14.31
N ILE A 18 -5.55 -5.70 -13.66
CA ILE A 18 -5.27 -7.13 -13.61
C ILE A 18 -6.44 -7.79 -12.87
N SER A 19 -7.23 -8.60 -13.58
CA SER A 19 -8.35 -9.35 -12.98
C SER A 19 -7.79 -10.50 -12.13
N LEU A 20 -8.31 -10.67 -10.91
CA LEU A 20 -7.79 -11.63 -9.92
C LEU A 20 -8.16 -13.09 -10.25
N ASP A 21 -9.19 -13.29 -11.07
CA ASP A 21 -9.71 -14.60 -11.46
C ASP A 21 -8.77 -15.29 -12.47
N GLY A 22 -7.91 -16.17 -11.97
CA GLY A 22 -6.98 -16.96 -12.78
C GLY A 22 -5.52 -16.93 -12.33
N LEU A 23 -5.18 -16.19 -11.27
CA LEU A 23 -3.84 -16.21 -10.70
C LEU A 23 -3.68 -17.40 -9.74
N ASP A 24 -2.69 -18.26 -10.01
CA ASP A 24 -2.29 -19.35 -9.12
C ASP A 24 -1.90 -18.78 -7.73
N PRO A 25 -2.61 -19.16 -6.64
CA PRO A 25 -2.27 -18.73 -5.30
C PRO A 25 -0.85 -19.10 -4.86
N ALA A 26 -0.31 -20.22 -5.36
CA ALA A 26 1.02 -20.70 -4.98
C ALA A 26 2.16 -19.87 -5.60
N ALA A 27 1.91 -19.20 -6.73
CA ALA A 27 2.88 -18.33 -7.41
C ALA A 27 3.00 -16.93 -6.77
N ARG A 28 2.20 -16.61 -5.74
CA ARG A 28 2.19 -15.28 -5.11
C ARG A 28 3.42 -15.04 -4.26
N THR A 29 4.05 -13.88 -4.43
CA THR A 29 5.11 -13.42 -3.52
C THR A 29 4.49 -12.83 -2.26
N ARG A 30 5.03 -13.18 -1.08
CA ARG A 30 4.60 -12.60 0.19
C ARG A 30 4.96 -11.12 0.25
N CYS A 31 3.98 -10.27 0.51
CA CYS A 31 4.22 -8.87 0.81
C CYS A 31 4.85 -8.73 2.20
N GLU A 32 5.96 -8.02 2.30
CA GLU A 32 6.55 -7.69 3.59
C GLU A 32 5.89 -6.44 4.18
N VAL A 33 5.45 -6.54 5.43
CA VAL A 33 4.82 -5.44 6.15
C VAL A 33 5.85 -4.80 7.06
N TRP A 34 5.97 -3.47 6.98
CA TRP A 34 6.91 -2.67 7.75
C TRP A 34 6.17 -1.72 8.67
N THR A 35 6.71 -1.50 9.87
CA THR A 35 6.10 -0.61 10.86
C THR A 35 7.16 0.22 11.57
N ARG A 36 6.74 1.35 12.16
CA ARG A 36 7.63 2.23 12.92
C ARG A 36 7.80 1.73 14.35
N VAL A 37 9.06 1.58 14.76
CA VAL A 37 9.44 1.27 16.15
C VAL A 37 10.50 2.27 16.58
N MET A 38 10.20 3.04 17.64
CA MET A 38 11.11 4.04 18.20
C MET A 38 11.78 4.95 17.16
N GLY A 39 11.06 5.33 16.10
CA GLY A 39 11.53 6.27 15.07
C GLY A 39 12.03 5.66 13.76
N TYR A 40 12.30 4.36 13.67
CA TYR A 40 12.74 3.70 12.42
C TYR A 40 11.76 2.65 11.92
N HIS A 41 11.82 2.35 10.62
CA HIS A 41 11.03 1.28 10.02
C HIS A 41 11.73 -0.07 10.21
N ARG A 42 10.98 -1.07 10.66
CA ARG A 42 11.45 -2.45 10.71
C ARG A 42 10.36 -3.40 10.20
N PRO A 43 10.76 -4.52 9.59
CA PRO A 43 9.80 -5.49 9.12
C PRO A 43 9.14 -6.19 10.31
N VAL A 44 7.82 -6.37 10.21
CA VAL A 44 7.00 -7.06 11.22
C VAL A 44 7.38 -8.54 11.31
N SER A 45 7.86 -9.12 10.20
CA SER A 45 8.38 -10.50 10.13
C SER A 45 9.51 -10.77 11.14
N SER A 46 10.32 -9.75 11.47
CA SER A 46 11.45 -9.85 12.41
C SER A 46 11.08 -9.59 13.87
N PHE A 47 9.80 -9.67 14.26
CA PHE A 47 9.39 -9.46 15.65
C PHE A 47 9.61 -10.72 16.48
N ASN A 48 10.21 -10.58 17.66
CA ASN A 48 10.25 -11.63 18.67
C ASN A 48 8.89 -11.73 19.40
N ILE A 49 8.73 -12.75 20.25
CA ILE A 49 7.45 -13.01 20.95
C ILE A 49 7.01 -11.82 21.79
N GLY A 50 7.92 -11.21 22.57
CA GLY A 50 7.61 -10.05 23.40
C GLY A 50 7.16 -8.84 22.58
N LYS A 51 7.84 -8.56 21.45
CA LYS A 51 7.49 -7.44 20.57
C LYS A 51 6.16 -7.67 19.85
N LYS A 52 5.81 -8.91 19.51
CA LYS A 52 4.48 -9.26 18.98
C LYS A 52 3.39 -8.95 20.01
N GLY A 53 3.60 -9.30 21.27
CA GLY A 53 2.69 -8.97 22.37
C GLY A 53 2.48 -7.46 22.51
N GLU A 54 3.57 -6.71 22.70
CA GLU A 54 3.50 -5.24 22.81
C GLU A 54 2.85 -4.59 21.59
N PHE A 55 3.12 -5.09 20.37
CA PHE A 55 2.52 -4.54 19.16
C PHE A 55 1.01 -4.76 19.08
N ASN A 56 0.51 -5.92 19.53
CA ASN A 56 -0.91 -6.25 19.52
C ASN A 56 -1.72 -5.43 20.55
N GLU A 57 -1.07 -4.95 21.61
CA GLU A 57 -1.70 -4.12 22.63
C GLU A 57 -1.77 -2.63 22.25
N ARG A 58 -1.16 -2.24 21.11
CA ARG A 58 -1.18 -0.85 20.64
C ARG A 58 -2.58 -0.44 20.22
N LYS A 59 -3.01 0.73 20.68
CA LYS A 59 -4.26 1.36 20.26
C LYS A 59 -3.97 2.37 19.16
N PHE A 60 -4.69 2.25 18.04
CA PHE A 60 -4.63 3.21 16.96
C PHE A 60 -5.65 4.32 17.20
N PHE A 61 -5.34 5.51 16.70
CA PHE A 61 -6.33 6.58 16.65
C PHE A 61 -7.39 6.23 15.61
N GLU A 62 -8.65 6.31 16.02
CA GLU A 62 -9.81 6.20 15.14
C GLU A 62 -10.46 7.58 15.06
N GLU A 63 -10.53 8.14 13.86
CA GLU A 63 -11.23 9.41 13.66
C GLU A 63 -12.74 9.18 13.82
N HIS A 64 -13.39 9.92 14.73
CA HIS A 64 -14.84 9.92 14.80
C HIS A 64 -15.42 10.73 13.63
N PRO A 65 -16.40 10.19 12.88
CA PRO A 65 -17.05 10.97 11.86
C PRO A 65 -17.70 12.20 12.49
N ARG A 66 -17.40 13.39 11.94
CA ARG A 66 -18.05 14.64 12.36
C ARG A 66 -19.55 14.47 12.15
N GLN A 67 -20.33 14.57 13.23
CA GLN A 67 -21.78 14.63 13.15
C GLN A 67 -22.15 15.96 12.49
N ALA A 68 -22.89 15.89 11.38
CA ALA A 68 -23.44 17.04 10.67
C ALA A 68 -24.78 17.45 11.29
#